data_AF-A0A927BGL7-F1
#
_entry.id   AF-A0A927BGL7-F1
#
_cell.length_a   1.000
_cell.length_b   1.000
_cell.length_c   1.000
_cell.angle_alpha   90.00
_cell.angle_beta   90.00
_cell.angle_gamma   90.00
#
_symmetry.space_group_name_H-M   'P 1'
#
loop_
_entity.id
_entity.type
_entity.pdbx_description
1 polymer ?
#
loop_
_entity_poly.entity_id
_entity_poly.type
_entity_poly.pdbx_seq_one_letter_code
_entity_poly.pdbx_strand_id
1 'polypeptide(L)'
;MENIVNMLKQLVLGDLAAMVVTGTVKDVDKAARTIDVDPDDEGAELLNVRLRSVVDGAQDGFTIWPVQGSTVTVLMLDDHTGLVVQYSAVESYSIRNGQESMKELMSDLFDAIGRMVFQTNSGATLQLVNAPEFTDLKRRFNLLFS
;
A
#
# COMPACT_ATOMS: atom_id res chain seq x y z
N MET A 1 -0.36 47.16 13.37
CA MET A 1 -1.32 46.05 13.48
C MET A 1 -0.96 44.89 12.54
N GLU A 2 -0.57 45.19 11.29
CA GLU A 2 -0.04 44.23 10.31
C GLU A 2 1.15 43.38 10.80
N ASN A 3 2.11 43.98 11.50
CA ASN A 3 3.28 43.25 12.02
C ASN A 3 2.93 42.18 13.06
N ILE A 4 1.91 42.42 13.90
CA ILE A 4 1.48 41.44 14.91
C ILE A 4 0.77 40.26 14.24
N VAL A 5 -0.06 40.53 13.22
CA VAL A 5 -0.72 39.49 12.42
C VAL A 5 0.30 38.63 11.66
N ASN A 6 1.35 39.23 11.11
CA ASN A 6 2.41 38.49 10.42
C ASN A 6 3.30 37.66 11.37
N MET A 7 3.60 38.18 12.56
CA MET A 7 4.31 37.43 13.60
C MET A 7 3.49 36.24 14.11
N LEU A 8 2.18 36.42 14.31
CA LEU A 8 1.27 35.33 14.69
C LEU A 8 1.19 34.26 13.60
N LYS A 9 1.14 34.65 12.33
CA LYS A 9 1.20 33.69 11.21
C LYS A 9 2.50 32.91 11.20
N GLN A 10 3.65 33.55 11.42
CA GLN A 10 4.94 32.85 11.44
C GLN A 10 5.08 31.89 12.64
N LEU A 11 4.57 32.28 13.82
CA LEU A 11 4.57 31.43 14.99
C LEU A 11 3.71 30.17 14.76
N VAL A 12 2.51 30.37 14.23
CA VAL A 12 1.57 29.28 13.90
C VAL A 12 2.09 28.42 12.74
N LEU A 13 2.76 29.01 11.74
CA LEU A 13 3.36 28.28 10.62
C LEU A 13 4.55 27.41 11.06
N GLY A 14 5.35 27.87 12.03
CA GLY A 14 6.41 27.07 12.63
C GLY A 14 5.89 25.85 13.38
N ASP A 15 4.72 25.97 14.00
CA ASP A 15 4.01 24.90 14.73
C ASP A 15 3.25 23.94 13.78
N LEU A 16 2.98 24.37 12.55
CA LEU A 16 2.27 23.60 11.52
C LEU A 16 3.20 22.93 10.49
N ALA A 17 4.52 23.05 10.65
CA ALA A 17 5.46 22.43 9.72
C ALA A 17 5.43 20.91 9.89
N ALA A 18 4.93 20.21 8.87
CA ALA A 18 4.99 18.75 8.85
C ALA A 18 6.44 18.29 9.02
N MET A 19 6.69 17.52 10.08
CA MET A 19 8.02 17.06 10.43
C MET A 19 8.33 15.77 9.66
N VAL A 20 9.55 15.67 9.12
CA VAL A 20 10.02 14.46 8.45
C VAL A 20 11.08 13.83 9.34
N VAL A 21 10.84 12.59 9.75
CA VAL A 21 11.72 11.80 10.61
C VAL A 21 12.15 10.55 9.86
N THR A 22 13.41 10.15 9.98
CA THR A 22 13.88 8.83 9.54
C THR A 22 14.08 7.92 10.74
N GLY A 23 13.86 6.63 10.55
CA GLY A 23 14.04 5.66 11.61
C GLY A 23 14.00 4.23 11.12
N THR A 24 14.26 3.31 12.04
CA THR A 24 14.31 1.87 11.79
C THR A 24 12.99 1.20 12.16
N VAL A 25 12.47 0.34 11.28
CA VAL A 25 11.22 -0.40 11.51
C VAL A 25 11.42 -1.44 12.61
N LYS A 26 10.65 -1.34 13.69
CA LYS A 26 10.69 -2.23 14.85
C LYS A 26 9.68 -3.37 14.73
N ASP A 27 8.45 -3.05 14.36
CA ASP A 27 7.37 -4.02 14.20
C ASP A 27 6.47 -3.66 13.00
N VAL A 28 5.82 -4.67 12.44
CA VAL A 28 4.92 -4.53 11.28
C VAL A 28 3.59 -5.22 11.55
N ASP A 29 2.56 -4.44 11.86
CA ASP A 29 1.20 -4.95 12.04
C ASP A 29 0.48 -4.98 10.68
N LYS A 30 0.36 -6.20 10.12
CA LYS A 30 -0.32 -6.41 8.84
C LYS A 30 -1.85 -6.26 8.92
N ALA A 31 -2.46 -6.42 10.09
CA ALA A 31 -3.89 -6.28 10.28
C ALA A 31 -4.29 -4.81 10.40
N ALA A 32 -3.57 -4.05 11.23
CA ALA A 32 -3.77 -2.60 11.39
C ALA A 32 -3.19 -1.79 10.23
N ARG A 33 -2.24 -2.36 9.46
CA ARG A 33 -1.49 -1.70 8.38
C ARG A 33 -0.68 -0.51 8.90
N THR A 34 -0.07 -0.74 10.04
CA THR A 34 0.78 0.19 10.75
C THR A 34 2.15 -0.45 11.01
N ILE A 35 3.11 0.40 11.32
CA ILE A 35 4.44 -0.02 11.77
C ILE A 35 4.83 0.79 13.00
N ASP A 36 5.73 0.25 13.78
CA ASP A 36 6.42 0.98 14.83
C ASP A 36 7.84 1.31 14.34
N VAL A 37 8.30 2.53 14.61
CA VAL A 37 9.56 3.07 14.10
C VAL A 37 10.38 3.65 15.24
N ASP A 38 11.63 3.23 15.33
CA ASP A 38 12.65 3.77 16.24
C ASP A 38 13.41 4.89 15.51
N PRO A 39 13.21 6.18 15.87
CA PRO A 39 13.82 7.31 15.17
C PRO A 39 15.34 7.33 15.24
N ASP A 40 15.99 7.80 14.18
CA ASP A 40 17.44 7.97 14.15
C ASP A 40 17.91 9.18 15.00
N ASP A 41 17.00 10.07 15.39
CA ASP A 41 17.30 11.32 16.11
C ASP A 41 17.29 11.18 17.65
N GLU A 42 17.35 9.95 18.16
CA GLU A 42 17.21 9.60 19.59
C GLU A 42 15.88 10.07 20.21
N GLY A 43 14.88 10.36 19.37
CA GLY A 43 13.53 10.70 19.77
C GLY A 43 12.75 9.53 20.38
N ALA A 44 11.51 9.80 20.79
CA ALA A 44 10.61 8.76 21.28
C ALA A 44 10.15 7.85 20.14
N GLU A 45 9.97 6.56 20.44
CA GLU A 45 9.47 5.56 19.48
C GLU A 45 8.12 6.01 18.89
N LEU A 46 8.03 5.96 17.56
CA LEU A 46 6.82 6.31 16.82
C LEU A 46 5.97 5.06 16.68
N LEU A 47 4.85 5.03 17.40
CA LEU A 47 3.93 3.90 17.42
C LEU A 47 2.81 4.08 16.40
N ASN A 48 2.34 2.97 15.83
CA ASN A 48 1.19 2.92 14.93
C ASN A 48 1.29 3.86 13.71
N VAL A 49 2.51 4.05 13.19
CA VAL A 49 2.76 4.84 11.99
C VAL A 49 2.05 4.19 10.80
N ARG A 50 1.25 4.96 10.07
CA ARG A 50 0.37 4.43 9.04
C ARG A 50 1.13 4.17 7.73
N LEU A 51 0.81 3.07 7.07
CA LEU A 51 1.31 2.76 5.71
C LEU A 51 0.37 3.25 4.59
N ARG A 52 -0.81 3.76 4.96
CA ARG A 52 -1.83 4.31 4.06
C ARG A 52 -2.78 5.22 4.84
N SER A 53 -3.69 5.90 4.14
CA SER A 53 -4.83 6.53 4.81
C SER A 53 -5.70 5.44 5.46
N VAL A 54 -5.77 5.43 6.78
CA VAL A 54 -6.60 4.48 7.54
C VAL A 54 -8.03 4.99 7.52
N VAL A 55 -8.92 4.19 6.92
CA VAL A 55 -10.37 4.29 7.11
C VAL A 55 -10.78 3.00 7.81
N ASP A 56 -11.44 3.09 8.96
CA ASP A 56 -11.79 1.95 9.81
C ASP A 56 -12.38 0.79 9.00
N GLY A 57 -11.68 -0.34 9.00
CA GLY A 57 -12.10 -1.58 8.33
C GLY A 57 -11.92 -1.64 6.81
N ALA A 58 -11.64 -0.54 6.11
CA ALA A 58 -11.45 -0.54 4.66
C ALA A 58 -10.19 -1.34 4.30
N GLN A 59 -10.22 -2.26 3.36
CA GLN A 59 -9.01 -3.02 2.95
C GLN A 59 -8.39 -2.49 1.65
N ASP A 60 -8.99 -1.43 1.11
CA ASP A 60 -8.68 -0.88 -0.20
C ASP A 60 -7.41 -0.04 -0.20
N GLY A 61 -6.81 0.07 -1.39
CA GLY A 61 -5.67 0.91 -1.67
C GLY A 61 -4.39 0.13 -1.91
N PHE A 62 -3.31 0.92 -1.99
CA PHE A 62 -1.95 0.43 -2.16
C PHE A 62 -1.25 0.42 -0.81
N THR A 63 -0.64 -0.69 -0.44
CA THR A 63 0.14 -0.82 0.79
C THR A 63 1.49 -1.42 0.47
N ILE A 64 2.55 -0.73 0.90
CA ILE A 64 3.93 -1.17 0.79
C ILE A 64 4.33 -1.65 2.19
N TRP A 65 4.74 -2.91 2.29
CA TRP A 65 5.16 -3.50 3.56
C TRP A 65 6.68 -3.44 3.68
N PRO A 66 7.24 -2.65 4.62
CA PRO A 66 8.68 -2.61 4.83
C PRO A 66 9.19 -3.94 5.39
N VAL A 67 10.48 -4.21 5.19
CA VAL A 67 11.19 -5.26 5.92
C VAL A 67 11.43 -4.78 7.36
N GLN A 68 11.17 -5.62 8.36
CA GLN A 68 11.53 -5.33 9.75
C GLN A 68 13.06 -5.10 9.87
N GLY A 69 13.47 -4.06 10.60
CA GLY A 69 14.87 -3.63 10.70
C GLY A 69 15.39 -2.81 9.52
N SER A 70 14.55 -2.50 8.52
CA SER A 70 14.90 -1.55 7.46
C SER A 70 14.63 -0.10 7.87
N THR A 71 15.25 0.85 7.17
CA THR A 71 15.02 2.28 7.38
C THR A 71 13.81 2.76 6.58
N VAL A 72 12.99 3.62 7.20
CA VAL A 72 11.85 4.30 6.58
C VAL A 72 11.90 5.80 6.86
N THR A 73 11.22 6.57 6.01
CA THR A 73 10.96 8.00 6.26
C THR A 73 9.50 8.18 6.62
N VAL A 74 9.25 8.81 7.75
CA VAL A 74 7.93 9.10 8.31
C VAL A 74 7.66 10.61 8.18
N LEU A 75 6.54 10.95 7.55
CA LEU A 75 5.97 12.27 7.59
C LEU A 75 5.00 12.34 8.77
N MET A 76 5.29 13.18 9.75
CA MET A 76 4.38 13.50 10.85
C MET A 76 3.34 14.50 10.35
N LEU A 77 2.08 14.09 10.36
CA LEU A 77 0.93 14.94 10.02
C LEU A 77 0.52 15.83 11.19
N ASP A 78 0.68 15.31 12.41
CA ASP A 78 0.53 15.97 13.68
C ASP A 78 1.43 15.26 14.71
N ASP A 79 1.33 15.61 15.99
CA ASP A 79 2.09 15.04 17.09
C ASP A 79 1.73 13.56 17.42
N HIS A 80 0.69 13.00 16.81
CA HIS A 80 0.18 11.65 17.07
C HIS A 80 0.15 10.76 15.82
N THR A 81 0.19 11.35 14.62
CA THR A 81 -0.10 10.67 13.36
C THR A 81 1.09 10.74 12.40
N GLY A 82 1.79 9.63 12.23
CA GLY A 82 2.81 9.45 11.20
C GLY A 82 2.28 8.73 9.96
N LEU A 83 2.79 9.09 8.79
CA LEU A 83 2.60 8.38 7.52
C LEU A 83 3.96 8.04 6.92
N VAL A 84 4.17 6.78 6.54
CA VAL A 84 5.41 6.39 5.84
C VAL A 84 5.37 6.88 4.40
N VAL A 85 6.42 7.59 3.98
CA VAL A 85 6.54 8.15 2.62
C VAL A 85 7.63 7.49 1.79
N GLN A 86 8.66 6.91 2.42
CA GLN A 86 9.76 6.22 1.73
C GLN A 86 10.25 5.01 2.50
N TYR A 87 10.82 4.05 1.77
CA TYR A 87 11.23 2.73 2.24
C TYR A 87 12.61 2.40 1.69
N SER A 88 13.55 1.98 2.54
CA SER A 88 14.86 1.49 2.09
C SER A 88 14.81 0.04 1.60
N ALA A 89 13.92 -0.78 2.17
CA ALA A 89 13.67 -2.15 1.73
C ALA A 89 12.19 -2.51 1.87
N VAL A 90 11.67 -3.26 0.90
CA VAL A 90 10.26 -3.66 0.83
C VAL A 90 10.16 -5.18 0.87
N GLU A 91 9.34 -5.70 1.78
CA GLU A 91 9.02 -7.13 1.89
C GLU A 91 7.97 -7.53 0.85
N SER A 92 6.88 -6.75 0.74
CA SER A 92 5.78 -7.06 -0.17
C SER A 92 4.93 -5.85 -0.52
N TYR A 93 4.14 -5.99 -1.58
CA TYR A 93 3.17 -5.00 -2.03
C TYR A 93 1.76 -5.61 -1.98
N SER A 94 0.78 -4.80 -1.59
CA SER A 94 -0.63 -5.16 -1.65
C SER A 94 -1.39 -4.09 -2.44
N ILE A 95 -2.10 -4.52 -3.48
CA ILE A 95 -3.04 -3.71 -4.24
C ILE A 95 -4.40 -4.37 -4.11
N ARG A 96 -5.38 -3.66 -3.56
CA ARG A 96 -6.75 -4.13 -3.39
C ARG A 96 -7.74 -3.01 -3.67
N ASN A 97 -8.83 -3.33 -4.33
CA ASN A 97 -10.04 -2.51 -4.36
C ASN A 97 -11.15 -3.23 -3.56
N GLY A 98 -12.32 -2.59 -3.40
CA GLY A 98 -13.43 -3.13 -2.61
C GLY A 98 -14.01 -4.47 -3.09
N GLN A 99 -13.53 -5.03 -4.21
CA GLN A 99 -13.96 -6.31 -4.74
C GLN A 99 -12.88 -7.39 -4.63
N GLU A 100 -11.65 -7.08 -5.06
CA GLU A 100 -10.57 -8.06 -5.15
C GLU A 100 -9.18 -7.42 -5.03
N SER A 101 -8.20 -8.26 -4.75
CA SER A 101 -6.78 -7.90 -4.74
C SER A 101 -6.07 -8.43 -6.00
N MET A 102 -4.97 -7.75 -6.37
CA MET A 102 -4.09 -8.21 -7.44
C MET A 102 -3.60 -9.64 -7.19
N LYS A 103 -3.36 -10.00 -5.92
CA LYS A 103 -2.91 -11.35 -5.54
C LYS A 103 -3.97 -12.41 -5.86
N GLU A 104 -5.22 -12.16 -5.52
CA GLU A 104 -6.36 -13.06 -5.83
C GLU A 104 -6.51 -13.21 -7.35
N LEU A 105 -6.47 -12.09 -8.09
CA LEU A 105 -6.60 -12.11 -9.55
C LEU A 105 -5.47 -12.88 -10.25
N MET A 106 -4.22 -12.73 -9.79
CA MET A 106 -3.09 -13.48 -10.34
C MET A 106 -3.16 -14.97 -10.01
N SER A 107 -3.65 -15.32 -8.81
CA SER A 107 -3.90 -16.71 -8.44
C SER A 107 -4.93 -17.35 -9.38
N ASP A 108 -6.05 -16.67 -9.61
CA ASP A 108 -7.10 -17.15 -10.51
C ASP A 108 -6.61 -17.28 -11.96
N LEU A 109 -5.72 -16.39 -12.40
CA LEU A 109 -5.09 -16.48 -13.72
C LEU A 109 -4.20 -17.73 -13.84
N PHE A 110 -3.35 -18.01 -12.87
CA PHE A 110 -2.51 -19.22 -12.90
C PHE A 110 -3.35 -20.50 -12.88
N ASP A 111 -4.43 -20.49 -12.10
CA ASP A 111 -5.39 -21.59 -12.05
C ASP A 111 -6.10 -21.79 -13.40
N ALA A 112 -6.53 -20.71 -14.05
CA ALA A 112 -7.15 -20.75 -15.38
C ALA A 112 -6.18 -21.28 -16.45
N ILE A 113 -4.90 -20.89 -16.37
CA ILE A 113 -3.83 -21.42 -17.23
C ILE A 113 -3.65 -22.92 -16.99
N GLY A 114 -3.62 -23.36 -15.73
CA GLY A 114 -3.52 -24.77 -15.37
C GLY A 114 -4.70 -25.63 -15.86
N ARG A 115 -5.86 -25.01 -16.07
CA ARG A 115 -7.09 -25.64 -16.59
C ARG A 115 -7.29 -25.45 -18.09
N MET A 116 -6.31 -24.97 -18.85
CA MET A 116 -6.46 -24.79 -20.29
C MET A 116 -6.75 -26.11 -21.00
N VAL A 117 -7.91 -26.18 -21.67
CA VAL A 117 -8.32 -27.33 -22.46
C VAL A 117 -8.57 -26.89 -23.90
N PHE A 118 -7.93 -27.57 -24.83
CA PHE A 118 -8.06 -27.31 -26.25
C PHE A 118 -8.88 -28.40 -26.93
N GLN A 119 -9.90 -28.01 -27.66
CA GLN A 119 -10.63 -28.95 -28.52
C GLN A 119 -9.76 -29.29 -29.74
N THR A 120 -9.48 -30.57 -29.91
CA THR A 120 -8.78 -31.12 -31.08
C THR A 120 -9.68 -32.15 -31.77
N ASN A 121 -9.73 -32.09 -33.10
CA ASN A 121 -10.14 -33.19 -33.97
C ASN A 121 -8.87 -33.92 -34.45
N SER A 122 -8.98 -34.94 -35.31
CA SER A 122 -7.80 -35.50 -35.99
C SER A 122 -7.20 -34.44 -36.93
N GLY A 123 -6.39 -33.53 -36.40
CA GLY A 123 -5.90 -32.33 -37.09
C GLY A 123 -5.55 -31.18 -36.14
N ALA A 124 -5.54 -29.96 -36.68
CA ALA A 124 -5.14 -28.75 -35.96
C ALA A 124 -6.09 -28.39 -34.80
N THR A 125 -5.53 -27.81 -33.73
CA THR A 125 -6.29 -27.29 -32.59
C THR A 125 -7.33 -26.26 -33.03
N LEU A 126 -8.59 -26.46 -32.65
CA LEU A 126 -9.71 -25.63 -33.12
C LEU A 126 -10.03 -24.45 -32.19
N GLN A 127 -10.09 -24.69 -30.89
CA GLN A 127 -10.57 -23.69 -29.93
C GLN A 127 -10.11 -23.99 -28.49
N LEU A 128 -9.82 -22.93 -27.73
CA LEU A 128 -9.68 -22.99 -26.28
C LEU A 128 -11.06 -23.06 -25.64
N VAL A 129 -11.37 -24.18 -24.98
CA VAL A 129 -12.69 -24.46 -24.39
C VAL A 129 -13.02 -23.48 -23.27
N ASN A 130 -12.05 -23.14 -22.42
CA ASN A 130 -12.23 -22.20 -21.31
C ASN A 130 -11.89 -20.74 -21.67
N ALA A 131 -11.94 -20.35 -22.95
CA ALA A 131 -11.76 -18.96 -23.37
C ALA A 131 -12.66 -17.92 -22.65
N PRO A 132 -13.91 -18.24 -22.27
CA PRO A 132 -14.74 -17.31 -21.48
C PRO A 132 -14.14 -16.94 -20.11
N GLU A 133 -13.41 -17.85 -19.46
CA GLU A 133 -12.74 -17.62 -18.16
C GLU A 133 -11.67 -16.52 -18.28
N PHE A 134 -10.85 -16.58 -19.34
CA PHE A 134 -9.85 -15.55 -19.62
C PHE A 134 -10.46 -14.19 -19.99
N THR A 135 -11.65 -14.20 -20.61
CA THR A 135 -12.39 -12.96 -20.91
C THR A 135 -12.85 -12.30 -19.61
N ASP A 136 -13.33 -13.10 -18.66
CA ASP A 136 -13.74 -12.61 -17.34
C ASP A 136 -12.55 -12.09 -16.51
N LEU A 137 -11.44 -12.84 -16.49
CA LEU A 137 -10.19 -12.41 -15.85
C LEU A 137 -9.68 -11.10 -16.41
N LYS A 138 -9.75 -10.90 -17.73
CA LYS A 138 -9.36 -9.63 -18.37
C LYS A 138 -10.27 -8.48 -17.93
N ARG A 139 -11.58 -8.71 -17.82
CA ARG A 139 -12.53 -7.72 -17.32
C ARG A 139 -12.20 -7.33 -15.87
N ARG A 140 -11.98 -8.31 -15.00
CA ARG A 140 -11.57 -8.15 -13.60
C ARG A 140 -10.25 -7.38 -13.45
N PHE A 141 -9.25 -7.74 -14.25
CA PHE A 141 -7.98 -7.02 -14.33
C PHE A 141 -8.18 -5.53 -14.67
N ASN A 142 -9.00 -5.23 -15.67
CA ASN A 142 -9.26 -3.84 -16.03
C ASN A 142 -9.96 -3.07 -14.89
N LEU A 143 -10.89 -3.70 -14.15
CA LEU A 143 -11.55 -3.06 -13.01
C LEU A 143 -10.60 -2.74 -11.85
N LEU A 144 -9.47 -3.43 -11.74
CA LEU A 144 -8.46 -3.18 -10.71
C LEU A 144 -7.57 -1.97 -11.05
N PHE A 145 -7.41 -1.63 -12.33
CA PHE A 145 -6.45 -0.62 -12.81
C PHE A 145 -7.07 0.52 -13.65
N SER A 146 -8.40 0.59 -13.79
CA SER A 146 -9.12 1.57 -14.63
C SER A 146 -9.37 2.92 -13.98
#